data_AF-A0A920NH07-F1
#
_entry.id   AF-A0A920NH07-F1
#
_cell.length_a   1.000
_cell.length_b   1.000
_cell.length_c   1.000
_cell.angle_alpha   90.00
_cell.angle_beta   90.00
_cell.angle_gamma   90.00
#
_symmetry.space_group_name_H-M   'P 1'
#
loop_
_entity.id
_entity.type
_entity.pdbx_description
1 polymer ?
#
loop_
_entity_poly.entity_id
_entity_poly.type
_entity_poly.pdbx_seq_one_letter_code
_entity_poly.pdbx_strand_id
1 'polypeptide(L)'
;MVQANPEGPKRLALIASKGTLDWAYPPFFLATAAGAMGWEVGVFFTFYGLTLLKEDIAAAVTPLGNPAMPMKMPFGPDGFQNIDWPIPQAAMSIPGFNSMATSLMKQTFKNKGVAAVSDLRDMAVDLGYP
;
A
#
# COMPACT_ATOMS: atom_id res chain seq x y z
N MET A 1 14.93 9.59 -27.90
CA MET A 1 14.01 8.71 -27.15
C MET A 1 14.42 7.28 -27.46
N VAL A 2 14.69 6.45 -26.45
CA VAL A 2 14.98 5.02 -26.66
C VAL A 2 13.69 4.37 -27.15
N GLN A 3 13.70 3.76 -28.34
CA GLN A 3 12.56 3.01 -28.84
C GLN A 3 12.33 1.76 -27.98
N ALA A 4 11.07 1.50 -27.62
CA ALA A 4 10.69 0.25 -27.01
C ALA A 4 10.91 -0.88 -28.03
N ASN A 5 11.69 -1.90 -27.67
CA ASN A 5 11.82 -3.11 -28.47
C ASN A 5 10.50 -3.89 -28.38
N PRO A 6 9.71 -4.04 -29.46
CA PRO A 6 8.42 -4.73 -29.42
C PRO A 6 8.54 -6.23 -29.11
N GLU A 7 9.73 -6.82 -29.27
CA GLU A 7 10.03 -8.22 -28.91
C GLU A 7 10.70 -8.37 -27.53
N GLY A 8 11.00 -7.26 -26.86
CA GLY A 8 11.59 -7.27 -25.51
C GLY A 8 10.56 -7.53 -24.41
N PRO A 9 11.01 -7.88 -23.18
CA PRO A 9 10.10 -7.98 -22.04
C PRO A 9 9.41 -6.63 -21.82
N LYS A 10 8.11 -6.68 -21.51
CA LYS A 10 7.33 -5.48 -21.17
C LYS A 10 7.95 -4.82 -19.94
N ARG A 11 7.98 -3.49 -19.89
CA ARG A 11 8.61 -2.74 -18.79
C ARG A 11 7.60 -1.90 -18.03
N LEU A 12 7.74 -1.84 -16.71
CA LEU A 12 6.94 -1.00 -15.83
C LEU A 12 7.87 -0.14 -14.96
N ALA A 13 7.71 1.18 -15.04
CA ALA A 13 8.38 2.12 -14.14
C ALA A 13 7.35 2.76 -13.20
N LEU A 14 7.60 2.68 -11.90
CA LEU A 14 6.75 3.26 -10.85
C LEU A 14 7.53 4.27 -10.04
N ILE A 15 6.84 5.28 -9.51
CA ILE A 15 7.42 6.27 -8.59
C ILE A 15 6.66 6.17 -7.27
N ALA A 16 7.36 5.80 -6.20
CA ALA A 16 6.82 5.75 -4.85
C ALA A 16 7.32 6.97 -4.05
N SER A 17 6.50 8.02 -3.96
CA SER A 17 6.85 9.28 -3.29
C SER A 17 6.29 9.43 -1.87
N LYS A 18 5.35 8.56 -1.48
CA LYS A 18 4.61 8.59 -0.22
C LYS A 18 4.95 7.35 0.61
N GLY A 19 5.10 7.52 1.93
CA GLY A 19 5.52 6.44 2.84
C GLY A 19 4.43 5.97 3.82
N THR A 20 3.19 6.41 3.65
CA THR A 20 2.07 6.00 4.51
C THR A 20 1.54 4.64 4.09
N LEU A 21 0.87 3.92 4.99
CA LEU A 21 0.50 2.52 4.77
C LEU A 21 -0.41 2.35 3.55
N ASP A 22 -1.37 3.24 3.35
CA ASP A 22 -2.30 3.26 2.23
C ASP A 22 -1.63 3.50 0.88
N TRP A 23 -0.60 4.35 0.86
CA TRP A 23 0.14 4.67 -0.36
C TRP A 23 1.28 3.68 -0.67
N ALA A 24 1.68 2.85 0.29
CA ALA A 24 2.66 1.79 0.07
C ALA A 24 2.09 0.64 -0.76
N TYR A 25 0.79 0.34 -0.62
CA TYR A 25 0.18 -0.79 -1.31
C TYR A 25 0.20 -0.69 -2.85
N PRO A 26 -0.21 0.42 -3.50
CA PRO A 26 -0.24 0.51 -4.95
C PRO A 26 1.08 0.17 -5.66
N PRO A 27 2.24 0.76 -5.31
CA PRO A 27 3.49 0.46 -6.01
C PRO A 27 3.92 -1.01 -5.85
N PHE A 28 3.81 -1.57 -4.64
CA PHE A 28 4.19 -2.97 -4.41
C PHE A 28 3.22 -3.98 -5.04
N PHE A 29 1.91 -3.72 -5.02
CA PHE A 29 0.93 -4.56 -5.71
C PHE A 29 1.19 -4.60 -7.21
N LEU A 30 1.36 -3.43 -7.84
CA LEU A 30 1.60 -3.33 -9.27
C LEU A 30 2.94 -3.97 -9.65
N ALA A 31 3.98 -3.75 -8.85
CA ALA A 31 5.28 -4.35 -9.09
C ALA A 31 5.24 -5.88 -9.02
N THR A 32 4.61 -6.42 -7.97
CA THR A 32 4.47 -7.87 -7.80
C THR A 32 3.62 -8.49 -8.91
N ALA A 33 2.49 -7.87 -9.27
CA ALA A 33 1.61 -8.36 -10.32
C ALA A 33 2.27 -8.31 -11.71
N ALA A 34 2.90 -7.18 -12.06
CA ALA A 34 3.64 -7.05 -13.32
C ALA A 34 4.79 -8.05 -13.38
N GLY A 35 5.47 -8.24 -12.25
CA GLY A 35 6.58 -9.17 -12.18
C GLY A 35 6.19 -10.64 -12.30
N ALA A 36 5.06 -11.02 -11.70
CA ALA A 36 4.49 -12.35 -11.90
C ALA A 36 4.09 -12.60 -13.38
N MET A 37 3.82 -11.55 -14.15
CA MET A 37 3.58 -11.62 -15.60
C MET A 37 4.86 -11.58 -16.44
N GLY A 38 6.05 -11.58 -15.82
CA GLY A 38 7.35 -11.55 -16.50
C GLY A 38 7.74 -10.19 -17.06
N TRP A 39 7.22 -9.09 -16.50
CA TRP A 39 7.62 -7.74 -16.89
C TRP A 39 8.88 -7.30 -16.15
N GLU A 40 9.72 -6.49 -16.77
CA GLU A 40 10.84 -5.81 -16.13
C GLU A 40 10.30 -4.61 -15.35
N VAL A 41 10.30 -4.67 -14.02
CA VAL A 41 9.76 -3.62 -13.16
C VAL A 41 10.88 -2.83 -12.46
N GLY A 42 10.76 -1.51 -12.44
CA GLY A 42 11.57 -0.64 -11.58
C GLY A 42 10.68 0.25 -10.72
N VAL A 43 10.92 0.27 -9.41
CA VAL A 43 10.23 1.17 -8.48
C VAL A 43 11.19 2.21 -7.95
N PHE A 44 11.02 3.45 -8.36
CA PHE A 44 11.83 4.56 -7.88
C PHE A 44 11.22 5.15 -6.61
N PHE A 45 11.83 4.86 -5.46
CA PHE A 45 11.45 5.42 -4.17
C PHE A 45 12.08 6.81 -3.98
N THR A 46 11.26 7.80 -3.62
CA THR A 46 11.72 9.18 -3.41
C THR A 46 10.93 9.86 -2.28
N PHE A 47 11.44 10.99 -1.78
CA PHE A 47 10.87 11.74 -0.66
C PHE A 47 10.53 10.83 0.54
N TYR A 48 9.25 10.80 0.94
CA TYR A 48 8.76 9.97 2.03
C TYR A 48 8.64 8.49 1.65
N GLY A 49 8.65 8.14 0.37
CA GLY A 49 8.66 6.74 -0.08
C GLY A 49 9.92 5.98 0.32
N LEU A 50 11.04 6.67 0.58
CA LEU A 50 12.26 6.06 1.10
C LEU A 50 12.05 5.34 2.44
N THR A 51 11.04 5.72 3.22
CA THR A 51 10.73 5.01 4.48
C THR A 51 10.24 3.58 4.26
N LEU A 52 9.80 3.23 3.04
CA LEU A 52 9.35 1.89 2.67
C LEU A 52 10.51 0.93 2.37
N LEU A 53 11.73 1.46 2.20
CA LEU A 53 12.95 0.68 2.00
C LEU A 53 13.64 0.31 3.32
N LYS A 54 13.12 0.74 4.46
CA LYS A 54 13.65 0.35 5.77
C LYS A 54 13.36 -1.13 6.02
N GLU A 55 14.25 -1.78 6.78
CA GLU A 55 14.11 -3.17 7.19
C GLU A 55 12.76 -3.41 7.87
N ASP A 56 12.45 -2.59 8.89
CA ASP A 56 11.14 -2.52 9.54
C ASP A 56 10.30 -1.36 8.98
N ILE A 57 9.22 -1.71 8.27
CA ILE A 57 8.29 -0.74 7.67
C ILE A 57 7.25 -0.33 8.72
N ALA A 58 7.56 0.73 9.47
CA ALA A 58 6.65 1.35 10.43
C ALA A 58 5.57 2.26 9.78
N ALA A 59 5.10 1.91 8.57
CA ALA A 59 4.11 2.72 7.86
C ALA A 59 2.77 2.71 8.60
N ALA A 60 2.25 3.90 8.87
CA ALA A 60 0.96 4.11 9.52
C ALA A 60 -0.02 4.77 8.55
N VAL A 61 -1.30 4.61 8.85
CA VAL A 61 -2.37 5.36 8.20
C VAL A 61 -2.41 6.75 8.79
N THR A 62 -2.43 7.75 7.93
CA THR A 62 -2.80 9.12 8.29
C THR A 62 -4.10 9.46 7.57
N PRO A 63 -5.24 9.41 8.27
CA PRO A 63 -6.51 9.82 7.71
C PRO A 63 -6.56 11.32 7.39
N LEU A 64 -5.59 12.11 7.89
CA LEU A 64 -5.41 13.52 7.55
C LEU A 64 -4.90 13.68 6.11
N GLY A 65 -4.14 12.70 5.61
CA GLY A 65 -3.51 12.74 4.29
C GLY A 65 -4.40 12.19 3.16
N ASN A 66 -5.45 11.43 3.48
CA ASN A 66 -6.29 10.77 2.49
C ASN A 66 -7.76 10.69 2.97
N PRO A 67 -8.60 11.68 2.64
CA PRO A 67 -10.02 11.72 3.03
C PRO A 67 -10.87 10.63 2.39
N ALA A 68 -10.36 9.99 1.33
CA ALA A 68 -11.03 8.91 0.61
C ALA A 68 -10.79 7.54 1.25
N MET A 69 -10.06 7.47 2.37
CA MET A 69 -9.84 6.21 3.10
C MET A 69 -11.15 5.71 3.70
N PRO A 70 -11.72 4.60 3.20
CA PRO A 70 -12.91 4.03 3.79
C PRO A 70 -12.52 3.37 5.12
N MET A 71 -13.00 3.89 6.25
CA MET A 71 -12.93 3.12 7.49
C MET A 71 -13.98 2.02 7.42
N LYS A 72 -13.51 0.80 7.18
CA LYS A 72 -14.32 -0.42 7.28
C LYS A 72 -14.00 -1.10 8.59
N MET A 73 -15.03 -1.40 9.35
CA MET A 73 -14.88 -2.12 10.61
C MET A 73 -14.45 -3.56 10.32
N PRO A 74 -13.39 -4.08 10.95
CA PRO A 74 -12.89 -5.44 10.72
C PRO A 74 -13.75 -6.52 11.41
N PHE A 75 -14.77 -6.12 12.17
CA PHE A 75 -15.63 -7.00 12.97
C PHE A 75 -17.10 -6.73 12.69
N GLY A 76 -17.94 -7.73 12.94
CA GLY A 76 -19.38 -7.69 12.73
C GLY A 76 -19.85 -8.43 11.47
N PRO A 77 -21.17 -8.50 11.23
CA PRO A 77 -21.76 -9.15 10.05
C PRO A 77 -21.29 -8.51 8.74
N ASP A 78 -21.31 -9.23 7.62
CA ASP A 78 -20.82 -8.73 6.32
C ASP A 78 -21.46 -7.40 5.89
N GLY A 79 -22.75 -7.21 6.19
CA GLY A 79 -23.46 -5.96 5.95
C GLY A 79 -22.88 -4.77 6.72
N PHE A 80 -22.32 -4.99 7.91
CA PHE A 80 -21.70 -3.95 8.75
C PHE A 80 -20.26 -3.63 8.31
N GLN A 81 -19.51 -4.62 7.82
CA GLN A 81 -18.15 -4.42 7.29
C GLN A 81 -18.14 -3.66 5.96
N ASN A 82 -19.25 -3.71 5.21
CA ASN A 82 -19.39 -3.04 3.92
C ASN A 82 -19.87 -1.58 4.02
N ILE A 83 -20.13 -1.08 5.23
CA ILE A 83 -20.46 0.33 5.45
C ILE A 83 -19.16 1.14 5.43
N ASP A 84 -19.10 2.15 4.57
CA ASP A 84 -18.02 3.14 4.59
C ASP A 84 -18.31 4.15 5.69
N TRP A 85 -17.56 4.08 6.79
CA TRP A 85 -17.71 5.02 7.89
C TRP A 85 -16.84 6.25 7.60
N PRO A 86 -17.44 7.43 7.31
CA PRO A 86 -16.66 8.64 7.13
C PRO A 86 -16.01 9.01 8.45
N ILE A 87 -14.72 9.34 8.42
CA ILE A 87 -13.99 9.75 9.61
C ILE A 87 -14.48 11.13 10.01
N PRO A 88 -15.15 11.30 11.17
CA PRO A 88 -15.57 12.62 11.61
C PRO A 88 -14.32 13.46 11.86
N GLN A 89 -14.31 14.73 11.42
CA GLN A 89 -13.20 15.64 11.72
C GLN A 89 -12.95 15.79 13.23
N ALA A 90 -13.99 15.63 14.07
CA ALA A 90 -13.86 15.59 15.51
C ALA A 90 -13.07 14.36 16.03
N ALA A 91 -13.09 13.22 15.33
CA ALA A 91 -12.31 12.05 15.71
C ALA A 91 -10.81 12.24 15.46
N MET A 92 -10.43 13.18 14.59
CA MET A 92 -9.04 13.47 14.22
C MET A 92 -8.25 14.17 15.33
N SER A 93 -8.93 14.79 16.29
CA SER A 93 -8.30 15.40 17.47
C SER A 93 -8.10 14.42 18.63
N ILE A 94 -8.60 13.17 18.49
CA ILE A 94 -8.46 12.15 19.53
C ILE A 94 -7.02 11.61 19.53
N PRO A 95 -6.26 11.77 20.63
CA PRO A 95 -4.93 11.19 20.75
C PRO A 95 -4.98 9.67 20.55
N GLY A 96 -4.14 9.13 19.66
CA GLY A 96 -4.10 7.70 19.36
C GLY A 96 -5.06 7.22 18.26
N PHE A 97 -5.91 8.09 17.70
CA PHE A 97 -6.83 7.72 16.62
C PHE A 97 -6.11 7.15 15.38
N ASN A 98 -4.97 7.72 14.99
CA ASN A 98 -4.17 7.21 13.86
C ASN A 98 -3.66 5.78 14.08
N SER A 99 -3.30 5.44 15.33
CA SER A 99 -2.86 4.09 15.69
C SER A 99 -4.01 3.10 15.63
N MET A 100 -5.19 3.49 16.16
CA MET A 100 -6.42 2.72 16.04
C MET A 100 -6.80 2.48 14.57
N ALA A 101 -6.84 3.54 13.76
CA ALA A 101 -7.16 3.44 12.33
C ALA A 101 -6.16 2.54 11.58
N THR A 102 -4.87 2.64 11.89
CA THR A 102 -3.84 1.75 11.33
C THR A 102 -4.08 0.29 11.71
N SER A 103 -4.41 0.02 12.98
CA SER A 103 -4.70 -1.32 13.47
C SER A 103 -5.94 -1.91 12.79
N LEU A 104 -7.02 -1.12 12.67
CA LEU A 104 -8.25 -1.55 12.01
C LEU A 104 -7.99 -1.86 10.53
N MET A 105 -7.23 -1.01 9.82
CA MET A 105 -6.87 -1.27 8.43
C MET A 105 -6.06 -2.57 8.28
N LYS A 106 -5.02 -2.75 9.11
CA LYS A 106 -4.21 -3.98 9.11
C LYS A 106 -5.07 -5.23 9.37
N GLN A 107 -6.03 -5.14 10.30
CA GLN A 107 -6.94 -6.24 10.61
C GLN A 107 -7.93 -6.52 9.46
N THR A 108 -8.53 -5.49 8.87
CA THR A 108 -9.41 -5.63 7.70
C THR A 108 -8.66 -6.27 6.53
N PHE A 109 -7.42 -5.85 6.30
CA PHE A 109 -6.58 -6.38 5.23
C PHE A 109 -6.27 -7.86 5.46
N LYS A 110 -5.88 -8.23 6.69
CA LYS A 110 -5.70 -9.63 7.08
C LYS A 110 -6.97 -10.46 6.87
N ASN A 111 -8.13 -9.95 7.28
CA ASN A 111 -9.42 -10.64 7.12
C ASN A 111 -9.82 -10.82 5.66
N LYS A 112 -9.40 -9.91 4.77
CA LYS A 112 -9.65 -9.99 3.32
C LYS A 112 -8.52 -10.69 2.54
N GLY A 113 -7.53 -11.26 3.22
CA GLY A 113 -6.42 -11.98 2.59
C GLY A 113 -5.43 -11.08 1.84
N VAL A 114 -5.38 -9.80 2.17
CA VAL A 114 -4.42 -8.85 1.61
C VAL A 114 -3.06 -9.06 2.29
N ALA A 115 -2.02 -9.35 1.51
CA ALA A 115 -0.66 -9.52 2.00
C ALA A 115 -0.15 -8.25 2.70
N ALA A 116 0.76 -8.37 3.67
CA ALA A 116 1.35 -7.18 4.28
C ALA A 116 2.30 -6.48 3.31
N VAL A 117 2.52 -5.18 3.49
CA VAL A 117 3.46 -4.39 2.66
C VAL A 117 4.87 -4.97 2.71
N SER A 118 5.32 -5.48 3.86
CA SER A 118 6.59 -6.20 3.99
C SER A 118 6.66 -7.40 3.07
N ASP A 119 5.61 -8.22 3.07
CA ASP A 119 5.54 -9.44 2.28
C ASP A 119 5.53 -9.09 0.78
N LEU A 120 4.78 -8.06 0.40
CA LEU A 120 4.75 -7.58 -1.00
C LEU A 120 6.12 -7.01 -1.44
N ARG A 121 6.85 -6.34 -0.55
CA ARG A 121 8.23 -5.89 -0.82
C ARG A 121 9.12 -7.09 -1.06
N ASP A 122 9.08 -8.08 -0.17
CA ASP A 122 9.95 -9.26 -0.26
C ASP A 122 9.64 -10.06 -1.54
N MET A 123 8.35 -10.22 -1.89
CA MET A 123 7.93 -10.79 -3.17
C MET A 123 8.44 -10.00 -4.37
N ALA A 124 8.41 -8.67 -4.32
CA ALA A 124 8.93 -7.84 -5.41
C ALA A 124 10.44 -8.01 -5.57
N VAL A 125 11.19 -8.12 -4.47
CA VAL A 125 12.65 -8.39 -4.51
C VAL A 125 12.93 -9.78 -5.09
N ASP A 126 12.21 -10.81 -4.64
CA ASP A 126 12.38 -12.19 -5.11
C ASP A 126 12.10 -12.35 -6.61
N LEU A 127 11.16 -11.58 -7.14
CA LEU A 127 10.84 -11.55 -8.57
C LEU A 127 11.92 -10.81 -9.41
N GLY A 128 13.01 -10.34 -8.79
CA GLY A 128 14.17 -9.79 -9.46
C GLY A 128 14.14 -8.28 -9.69
N TYR A 129 13.40 -7.53 -8.86
CA TYR A 129 13.31 -6.07 -8.97
C TYR A 129 14.23 -5.36 -7.96
N PRO A 130 15.06 -4.40 -8.39
CA PRO A 130 15.88 -3.57 -7.51
C PRO A 130 15.09 -2.48 -6.79
#